data_AF-A0A2G8T2V2-F1
#
_entry.id   AF-A0A2G8T2V2-F1
#
_cell.length_a   1.000
_cell.length_b   1.000
_cell.length_c   1.000
_cell.angle_alpha   90.00
_cell.angle_beta   90.00
_cell.angle_gamma   90.00
#
_symmetry.space_group_name_H-M   'P 1'
#
loop_
_entity.id
_entity.type
_entity.pdbx_description
1 polymer ?
#
loop_
_entity_poly.entity_id
_entity_poly.type
_entity_poly.pdbx_seq_one_letter_code
_entity_poly.pdbx_strand_id
1 'polypeptide(L)'
;MAPGSCEVSDGLLGFEVLERLGYTHKVALDGAMTKAPLGGGKTGPDATDRGKGGVKRSLLTEANGIPIAIEIDGANRHDMKLVERTLSQLMIERPEPTHETPQHLSLDKGHD
;
A
#
# COMPACT_ATOMS: atom_id res chain seq x y z
N MET A 1 -11.76 1.38 -16.58
CA MET A 1 -10.87 0.31 -17.08
C MET A 1 -9.45 0.72 -16.70
N ALA A 2 -8.93 0.20 -15.59
CA ALA A 2 -7.59 0.56 -15.12
C ALA A 2 -6.55 -0.19 -15.98
N PRO A 3 -5.58 0.50 -16.60
CA PRO A 3 -4.52 -0.15 -17.35
C PRO A 3 -3.57 -0.86 -16.37
N GLY A 4 -3.48 -2.19 -16.45
CA GLY A 4 -2.48 -2.97 -15.69
C GLY A 4 -3.01 -4.13 -14.85
N SER A 5 -4.26 -4.57 -15.00
CA SER A 5 -4.71 -5.83 -14.38
C SER A 5 -3.88 -6.98 -14.94
N CYS A 6 -2.93 -7.47 -14.14
CA CYS A 6 -2.27 -8.74 -14.41
C CYS A 6 -3.32 -9.82 -14.16
N GLU A 7 -3.81 -10.46 -15.21
CA GLU A 7 -4.67 -11.64 -15.08
C GLU A 7 -3.81 -12.76 -14.47
N VAL A 8 -3.83 -12.86 -13.14
CA VAL A 8 -3.47 -14.10 -12.47
C VAL A 8 -4.52 -15.10 -12.93
N SER A 9 -4.14 -16.04 -13.79
CA SER A 9 -5.04 -17.06 -14.32
C SER A 9 -5.95 -17.60 -13.22
N ASP A 10 -7.27 -17.61 -13.45
CA ASP A 10 -8.34 -18.13 -12.57
C ASP A 10 -8.25 -19.65 -12.29
N GLY A 11 -7.05 -20.24 -12.36
CA GLY A 11 -6.76 -21.61 -12.01
C GLY A 11 -6.25 -21.73 -10.58
N LEU A 12 -6.31 -22.96 -10.03
CA LEU A 12 -5.77 -23.35 -8.73
C LEU A 12 -4.35 -22.79 -8.45
N LEU A 13 -3.52 -22.71 -9.49
CA LEU A 13 -2.14 -22.23 -9.41
C LEU A 13 -2.03 -20.75 -9.04
N GLY A 14 -2.98 -19.93 -9.50
CA GLY A 14 -3.05 -18.51 -9.13
C GLY A 14 -3.46 -18.32 -7.67
N PHE A 15 -4.47 -19.08 -7.24
CA PHE A 15 -4.95 -19.04 -5.85
C PHE A 15 -3.89 -19.56 -4.86
N GLU A 16 -3.22 -20.68 -5.17
CA GLU A 16 -2.14 -21.24 -4.34
C GLU A 16 -0.99 -20.26 -4.15
N VAL A 17 -0.62 -19.51 -5.21
CA VAL A 17 0.43 -18.49 -5.12
C VAL A 17 -0.01 -17.35 -4.20
N LEU A 18 -1.25 -16.86 -4.34
CA LEU A 18 -1.76 -15.76 -3.50
C LEU A 18 -1.90 -16.18 -2.03
N GLU A 19 -2.34 -17.41 -1.77
CA GLU A 19 -2.46 -17.97 -0.43
C GLU A 19 -1.08 -18.19 0.22
N ARG A 20 -0.14 -18.75 -0.54
CA ARG A 20 1.24 -18.97 -0.07
C ARG A 20 2.00 -17.66 0.15
N LEU A 21 1.63 -16.62 -0.60
CA LEU A 21 2.05 -15.24 -0.36
C LEU A 21 1.22 -14.54 0.72
N GLY A 22 0.38 -15.22 1.51
CA GLY A 22 -0.38 -14.62 2.62
C GLY A 22 -1.32 -13.45 2.26
N TYR A 23 -1.46 -13.16 0.96
CA TYR A 23 -2.16 -12.01 0.39
C TYR A 23 -3.68 -12.09 0.62
N THR A 24 -4.17 -13.31 0.80
CA THR A 24 -5.57 -13.65 1.04
C THR A 24 -6.04 -13.24 2.44
N HIS A 25 -5.18 -13.30 3.46
CA HIS A 25 -5.61 -13.18 4.87
C HIS A 25 -5.21 -11.86 5.51
N LYS A 26 -3.98 -11.38 5.30
CA LYS A 26 -3.48 -10.22 6.04
C LYS A 26 -2.55 -9.36 5.20
N VAL A 27 -2.80 -8.05 5.25
CA VAL A 27 -1.91 -7.02 4.73
C VAL A 27 -1.67 -5.97 5.81
N ALA A 28 -0.50 -5.33 5.76
CA ALA A 28 -0.12 -4.23 6.64
C ALA A 28 0.23 -3.01 5.79
N LEU A 29 -0.22 -1.82 6.23
CA LEU A 29 0.15 -0.56 5.61
C LEU A 29 0.88 0.32 6.62
N ASP A 30 2.00 0.86 6.16
CA ASP A 30 2.81 1.79 6.95
C ASP A 30 3.29 2.97 6.09
N GLY A 31 3.60 4.08 6.75
CA GLY A 31 4.06 5.33 6.16
C GLY A 31 5.52 5.59 6.45
N ALA A 32 6.32 5.86 5.41
CA ALA A 32 7.71 6.28 5.55
C ALA A 32 7.95 7.66 4.93
N MET A 33 8.56 8.57 5.69
CA MET A 33 9.01 9.88 5.18
C MET A 33 10.48 9.82 4.75
N THR A 34 10.80 10.34 3.57
CA THR A 34 12.16 10.38 3.03
C THR A 34 12.48 11.76 2.45
N LYS A 35 13.77 12.14 2.46
CA LYS A 35 14.21 13.43 1.91
C LYS A 35 14.12 13.43 0.39
N ALA A 36 13.75 14.58 -0.15
CA ALA A 36 13.65 14.83 -1.59
C ALA A 36 14.45 16.09 -1.96
N PRO A 37 15.80 16.02 -1.95
CA PRO A 37 16.66 17.18 -2.16
C PRO A 37 16.55 17.77 -3.59
N LEU A 38 16.15 16.94 -4.56
CA LEU A 38 15.96 17.36 -5.95
C LEU A 38 14.52 17.84 -6.24
N GLY A 39 13.63 17.81 -5.24
CA GLY A 39 12.22 18.13 -5.42
C GLY A 39 11.49 17.17 -6.36
N GLY A 40 10.33 17.62 -6.84
CA GLY A 40 9.47 16.86 -7.75
C GLY A 40 7.99 17.20 -7.55
N GLY A 41 7.14 16.72 -8.46
CA GLY A 41 5.69 16.99 -8.42
C GLY A 41 4.96 16.42 -7.20
N LYS A 42 5.62 15.50 -6.46
CA LYS A 42 5.09 14.87 -5.24
C LYS A 42 5.91 15.23 -4.00
N THR A 43 6.70 16.29 -4.04
CA THR A 43 7.49 16.76 -2.89
C THR A 43 6.71 17.85 -2.13
N GLY A 44 6.78 17.79 -0.80
CA GLY A 44 6.20 18.80 0.08
C GLY A 44 7.11 19.13 1.26
N PRO A 45 6.82 20.20 2.01
CA PRO A 45 7.58 20.56 3.21
C PRO A 45 7.42 19.47 4.28
N ASP A 46 8.54 18.98 4.82
CA ASP A 46 8.56 17.99 5.88
C ASP A 46 8.53 18.68 7.26
N ALA A 47 7.44 18.47 8.01
CA ALA A 47 7.27 19.03 9.35
C ALA A 47 8.34 18.54 10.35
N THR A 48 8.88 17.33 10.16
CA THR A 48 9.91 16.74 11.01
C THR A 48 11.33 17.21 10.65
N ASP A 49 11.50 17.84 9.49
CA ASP A 49 12.78 18.36 8.99
C ASP A 49 12.74 19.87 8.71
N ARG A 50 12.08 20.64 9.57
CA ARG A 50 12.01 22.12 9.51
C ARG A 50 11.52 22.66 8.16
N GLY A 51 10.61 21.94 7.49
CA GLY A 51 10.03 22.34 6.22
C GLY A 51 10.92 22.06 5.00
N LYS A 52 12.01 21.31 5.14
CA LYS A 52 12.80 20.85 3.99
C LYS A 52 11.98 19.93 3.09
N GLY A 53 12.36 19.84 1.82
CA GLY A 53 11.68 19.01 0.85
C GLY A 53 11.74 17.53 1.21
N GLY A 54 10.58 16.91 1.33
CA GLY A 54 10.41 15.48 1.58
C GLY A 54 9.23 14.88 0.84
N VAL A 55 9.21 13.55 0.80
CA VAL A 55 8.09 12.74 0.33
C VAL A 55 7.66 11.78 1.41
N LYS A 56 6.40 11.40 1.37
CA LYS A 56 5.78 10.37 2.18
C LYS A 56 5.38 9.22 1.28
N ARG A 57 5.76 8.00 1.68
CA ARG A 57 5.48 6.75 0.98
C ARG A 57 4.55 5.94 1.85
N SER A 58 3.33 5.71 1.38
CA SER A 58 2.41 4.76 2.00
C SER A 58 2.61 3.42 1.31
N LEU A 59 3.12 2.44 2.05
CA LEU A 59 3.52 1.13 1.54
C LEU A 59 2.59 0.06 2.09
N LEU A 60 1.97 -0.71 1.19
CA LEU A 60 1.19 -1.88 1.55
C LEU A 60 2.02 -3.14 1.34
N THR A 61 2.03 -4.01 2.34
CA THR A 61 2.86 -5.22 2.40
C THR A 61 2.00 -6.41 2.78
N GLU A 62 2.25 -7.57 2.16
CA GLU A 62 1.62 -8.83 2.56
C GLU A 62 2.32 -9.49 3.77
N ALA A 63 1.77 -10.59 4.28
CA ALA A 63 2.19 -11.25 5.52
C ALA A 63 3.67 -11.73 5.58
N ASN A 64 4.28 -12.10 4.46
CA ASN A 64 5.67 -12.52 4.28
C ASN A 64 6.64 -11.35 4.01
N GLY A 65 6.13 -10.10 3.97
CA GLY A 65 6.97 -8.90 3.87
C GLY A 65 7.20 -8.39 2.45
N ILE A 66 6.49 -8.88 1.44
CA ILE A 66 6.59 -8.41 0.06
C ILE A 66 5.72 -7.15 -0.12
N PRO A 67 6.29 -6.04 -0.62
CA PRO A 67 5.51 -4.86 -0.97
C PRO A 67 4.61 -5.12 -2.19
N ILE A 68 3.33 -4.79 -2.07
CA ILE A 68 2.30 -5.07 -3.08
C ILE A 68 1.63 -3.82 -3.65
N ALA A 69 1.71 -2.67 -2.96
CA ALA A 69 1.26 -1.37 -3.48
C ALA A 69 2.00 -0.21 -2.79
N ILE A 70 2.12 0.94 -3.49
CA ILE A 70 2.81 2.12 -2.95
C ILE A 70 2.23 3.45 -3.46
N GLU A 71 1.64 4.25 -2.58
CA GLU A 71 1.33 5.65 -2.90
C GLU A 71 2.42 6.59 -2.40
N ILE A 72 2.71 7.63 -3.17
CA ILE A 72 3.68 8.66 -2.82
C ILE A 72 2.97 10.01 -2.85
N ASP A 73 3.26 10.88 -1.89
CA ASP A 73 2.80 12.26 -1.86
C ASP A 73 3.80 13.14 -1.07
N GLY A 74 3.54 14.44 -0.97
CA GLY A 74 4.38 15.37 -0.20
C GLY A 74 4.47 14.99 1.28
N ALA A 75 5.62 15.26 1.92
CA ALA A 75 5.84 14.94 3.33
C ALA A 75 4.82 15.60 4.29
N ASN A 76 4.23 16.74 3.91
CA ASN A 76 3.17 17.42 4.67
C ASN A 76 1.79 16.74 4.57
N ARG A 77 1.62 15.71 3.74
CA ARG A 77 0.33 15.03 3.57
C ARG A 77 0.05 14.13 4.77
N HIS A 78 -1.18 14.13 5.27
CA HIS A 78 -1.61 13.17 6.30
C HIS A 78 -1.70 11.76 5.73
N ASP A 79 -1.20 10.76 6.48
CA ASP A 79 -1.15 9.36 6.04
C ASP A 79 -2.55 8.78 5.78
N MET A 80 -3.57 9.18 6.55
CA MET A 80 -4.98 8.80 6.32
C MET A 80 -5.47 9.09 4.89
N LYS A 81 -4.94 10.16 4.25
CA LYS A 81 -5.32 10.54 2.88
C LYS A 81 -4.65 9.68 1.82
N LEU A 82 -3.68 8.85 2.20
CA LEU A 82 -2.96 7.96 1.31
C LEU A 82 -3.52 6.54 1.34
N VAL A 83 -4.20 6.12 2.43
CA VAL A 83 -4.70 4.76 2.62
C VAL A 83 -5.56 4.28 1.44
N GLU A 84 -6.63 5.00 1.11
CA GLU A 84 -7.54 4.65 0.01
C GLU A 84 -6.79 4.58 -1.34
N ARG A 85 -5.89 5.53 -1.57
CA ARG A 85 -5.09 5.58 -2.81
C ARG A 85 -4.13 4.40 -2.91
N THR A 86 -3.47 4.02 -1.83
CA THR A 86 -2.57 2.87 -1.77
C THR A 86 -3.34 1.57 -2.01
N LEU A 87 -4.51 1.39 -1.38
CA LEU A 87 -5.36 0.22 -1.59
C LEU A 87 -5.87 0.12 -3.03
N SER A 88 -6.16 1.26 -3.67
CA SER A 88 -6.62 1.33 -5.06
C SER A 88 -5.54 0.98 -6.10
N GLN A 89 -4.28 0.87 -5.69
CA GLN A 89 -3.17 0.48 -6.58
C GLN A 89 -2.90 -1.02 -6.63
N LEU A 90 -3.68 -1.83 -5.90
CA LEU A 90 -3.59 -3.29 -6.00
C LEU A 90 -3.87 -3.74 -7.43
N MET A 91 -2.90 -4.42 -8.04
CA MET A 91 -3.02 -4.91 -9.43
C MET A 91 -3.76 -6.24 -9.54
N ILE A 92 -3.94 -6.95 -8.42
CA ILE A 92 -4.61 -8.25 -8.34
C ILE A 92 -5.78 -8.12 -7.38
N GLU A 93 -6.98 -8.47 -7.82
CA GLU A 93 -8.14 -8.46 -6.94
C GLU A 93 -7.97 -9.46 -5.79
N ARG A 94 -8.38 -9.04 -4.59
CA ARG A 94 -8.37 -9.93 -3.43
C ARG A 94 -9.61 -10.83 -3.50
N PRO A 95 -9.47 -12.15 -3.26
CA PRO A 95 -10.61 -13.05 -3.25
C PRO A 95 -11.61 -12.66 -2.17
N GLU A 96 -12.91 -12.89 -2.37
CA GLU A 96 -13.93 -12.49 -1.40
C GLU A 96 -13.65 -13.07 0.00
N PRO A 97 -13.77 -12.26 1.06
CA PRO A 97 -13.57 -12.73 2.42
C PRO A 97 -14.64 -13.75 2.79
N THR A 98 -14.22 -14.84 3.45
CA THR A 98 -15.13 -15.85 4.02
C THR A 98 -15.03 -15.85 5.54
N HIS A 99 -15.93 -16.57 6.22
CA HIS A 99 -15.85 -16.75 7.67
C HIS A 99 -14.57 -17.48 8.11
N GLU A 100 -14.09 -18.42 7.30
CA GLU A 100 -12.86 -19.18 7.58
C GLU A 100 -11.60 -18.38 7.21
N THR A 101 -11.72 -17.49 6.22
CA THR A 101 -10.62 -16.68 5.70
C THR A 101 -11.01 -15.19 5.66
N PRO A 102 -11.13 -14.53 6.82
CA PRO A 102 -11.37 -13.10 6.87
C PRO A 102 -10.17 -12.32 6.30
N GLN A 103 -10.45 -11.16 5.72
CA GLN A 103 -9.41 -10.23 5.27
C GLN A 103 -9.10 -9.21 6.37
N HIS A 104 -7.84 -9.17 6.80
CA HIS A 104 -7.35 -8.20 7.78
C HIS A 104 -6.46 -7.14 7.14
N LEU A 105 -6.61 -5.90 7.59
CA LEU A 105 -5.74 -4.78 7.28
C LEU A 105 -5.18 -4.23 8.60
N SER A 106 -3.86 -4.31 8.78
CA SER A 106 -3.16 -3.74 9.94
C SER A 106 -2.66 -2.34 9.61
N LEU A 107 -3.15 -1.36 10.36
CA LEU A 107 -2.79 0.05 10.26
C LEU A 107 -2.51 0.60 11.66
N ASP A 108 -1.63 1.57 11.76
CA ASP A 108 -1.51 2.37 12.98
C ASP A 108 -2.75 3.26 13.17
N LYS A 109 -3.09 3.55 14.43
CA LYS A 109 -4.26 4.37 14.79
C LYS A 109 -4.29 5.76 14.14
N GLY A 110 -3.14 6.29 13.71
CA GLY A 110 -3.05 7.59 13.02
C GLY A 110 -3.56 7.61 11.57
N HIS A 111 -4.05 6.48 11.06
CA HIS A 111 -4.53 6.32 9.68
C HIS A 111 -6.06 6.38 9.53
N ASP A 112 -6.81 6.54 10.63
CA ASP A 112 -8.29 6.64 10.70
C ASP A 112 -8.76 8.10 10.85
#